data_AF-A0A127B418-F1
#
_entry.id   AF-A0A127B418-F1
#
_cell.length_a   1.000
_cell.length_b   1.000
_cell.length_c   1.000
_cell.angle_alpha   90.00
_cell.angle_beta   90.00
_cell.angle_gamma   90.00
#
_symmetry.space_group_name_H-M   'P 1'
#
loop_
_entity.id
_entity.type
_entity.pdbx_description
1 polymer ?
#
loop_
_entity_poly.entity_id
_entity_poly.type
_entity_poly.pdbx_seq_one_letter_code
_entity_poly.pdbx_strand_id
1 'polypeptide(L)'
;MEFKRHQLEGVVEIFPKVFEDSRGVFLETYTARMFNEVGITDNFVQDNQSISKIGVLRGLHFQKPPYAQAKLVSVFYGRVLDVIVDIRQDSPTYGQHLTCELTSEKHNILYIPEGFAHGFVALEEGTVFQYKCSNYYNKESEGGLLWNDPALGIEWDIENPLVSEKDEILPTLAQIESPF
;
A
#
# COMPACT_ATOMS: atom_id res chain seq x y z
N MET A 1 -7.36 -9.12 -16.74
CA MET A 1 -6.62 -8.17 -15.90
C MET A 1 -5.40 -7.76 -16.67
N GLU A 2 -5.03 -6.50 -16.57
CA GLU A 2 -3.73 -6.00 -17.03
C GLU A 2 -2.81 -5.85 -15.80
N PHE A 3 -1.52 -6.12 -15.98
CA PHE A 3 -0.52 -6.08 -14.92
C PHE A 3 0.63 -5.18 -15.34
N LYS A 4 0.90 -4.16 -14.55
CA LYS A 4 1.98 -3.20 -14.76
C LYS A 4 3.02 -3.36 -13.66
N ARG A 5 4.24 -3.73 -14.03
CA ARG A 5 5.37 -3.81 -13.10
C ARG A 5 5.99 -2.42 -12.91
N HIS A 6 6.43 -2.14 -11.70
CA HIS A 6 7.13 -0.90 -11.36
C HIS A 6 8.63 -1.12 -11.23
N GLN A 7 9.37 -0.02 -11.11
CA GLN A 7 10.84 -0.02 -10.92
C GLN A 7 11.28 -0.66 -9.60
N LEU A 8 10.41 -0.64 -8.58
CA LEU A 8 10.63 -1.32 -7.31
C LEU A 8 10.33 -2.82 -7.48
N GLU A 9 11.36 -3.66 -7.29
CA GLU A 9 11.27 -5.09 -7.59
C GLU A 9 10.14 -5.77 -6.82
N GLY A 10 9.28 -6.49 -7.56
CA GLY A 10 8.16 -7.25 -7.02
C GLY A 10 6.84 -6.47 -6.95
N VAL A 11 6.87 -5.14 -7.06
CA VAL A 11 5.67 -4.30 -7.02
C VAL A 11 4.91 -4.39 -8.34
N VAL A 12 3.62 -4.67 -8.26
CA VAL A 12 2.74 -4.81 -9.43
C VAL A 12 1.45 -4.04 -9.22
N GLU A 13 1.13 -3.14 -10.16
CA GLU A 13 -0.18 -2.51 -10.25
C GLU A 13 -1.08 -3.36 -11.16
N ILE A 14 -2.27 -3.72 -10.67
CA ILE A 14 -3.22 -4.59 -11.36
C ILE A 14 -4.45 -3.78 -11.73
N PHE A 15 -4.88 -3.91 -12.98
CA PHE A 15 -6.10 -3.31 -13.51
C PHE A 15 -7.12 -4.42 -13.81
N PRO A 16 -8.19 -4.53 -13.00
CA PRO A 16 -9.28 -5.46 -13.25
C PRO A 16 -9.96 -5.21 -14.59
N LYS A 17 -10.54 -6.27 -15.15
CA LYS A 17 -11.48 -6.10 -16.28
C LYS A 17 -12.83 -5.69 -15.69
N VAL A 18 -13.28 -4.50 -16.07
CA VAL A 18 -14.55 -3.93 -15.64
C VAL A 18 -15.65 -4.33 -16.62
N PHE A 19 -16.73 -4.91 -16.10
CA PHE A 19 -17.94 -5.25 -16.87
C PHE A 19 -19.06 -4.34 -16.42
N GLU A 20 -19.50 -3.45 -17.32
CA GLU A 20 -20.57 -2.50 -17.04
C GLU A 20 -21.84 -2.86 -17.80
N ASP A 21 -22.98 -2.75 -17.13
CA ASP A 21 -24.30 -2.83 -17.75
C ASP A 21 -25.31 -1.91 -17.05
N SER A 22 -26.57 -1.93 -17.48
CA SER A 22 -27.61 -1.05 -16.93
C SER A 22 -27.91 -1.24 -15.43
N ARG A 23 -27.38 -2.30 -14.80
CA ARG A 23 -27.51 -2.58 -13.35
C ARG A 23 -26.34 -2.03 -12.55
N GLY A 24 -25.22 -1.68 -13.20
CA GLY A 24 -24.00 -1.18 -12.56
C GLY A 24 -22.75 -1.88 -13.07
N VAL A 25 -21.80 -2.11 -12.16
CA VAL A 25 -20.45 -2.58 -12.48
C VAL A 25 -20.16 -3.90 -11.77
N PHE A 26 -19.54 -4.83 -12.50
CA PHE A 26 -18.98 -6.07 -11.97
C PHE A 26 -17.51 -6.21 -12.36
N LEU A 27 -16.68 -6.64 -11.41
CA LEU A 27 -15.28 -6.97 -11.65
C LEU A 27 -14.82 -8.03 -10.65
N GLU A 28 -13.87 -8.85 -11.06
CA GLU A 28 -13.12 -9.69 -10.14
C GLU A 28 -11.97 -8.86 -9.56
N THR A 29 -11.97 -8.61 -8.26
CA THR A 29 -10.91 -7.84 -7.59
C THR A 29 -9.71 -8.69 -7.20
N TYR A 30 -9.90 -10.01 -7.07
CA TYR A 30 -8.82 -10.96 -6.81
C TYR A 30 -9.19 -12.35 -7.32
N THR A 31 -8.25 -13.01 -7.98
CA THR A 31 -8.33 -14.45 -8.26
C THR A 31 -6.94 -15.06 -8.05
N ALA A 32 -6.84 -16.10 -7.22
CA ALA A 32 -5.53 -16.71 -6.95
C ALA A 32 -4.86 -17.22 -8.23
N ARG A 33 -5.66 -17.75 -9.17
CA ARG A 33 -5.17 -18.22 -10.47
C ARG A 33 -4.46 -17.13 -11.27
N MET A 34 -5.08 -15.97 -11.47
CA MET A 34 -4.50 -14.92 -12.32
C MET A 34 -3.33 -14.21 -11.64
N PHE A 35 -3.35 -14.12 -10.31
CA PHE A 35 -2.27 -13.50 -9.55
C PHE A 35 -1.03 -14.42 -9.52
N ASN A 36 -1.23 -15.73 -9.40
CA ASN A 36 -0.15 -16.72 -9.50
C ASN A 36 0.55 -16.68 -10.87
N GLU A 37 -0.18 -16.43 -11.97
CA GLU A 37 0.39 -16.33 -13.33
C GLU A 37 1.43 -15.20 -13.47
N VAL A 38 1.38 -14.17 -12.60
CA VAL A 38 2.34 -13.06 -12.59
C VAL A 38 3.35 -13.11 -11.43
N GLY A 39 3.36 -14.21 -10.68
CA GLY A 39 4.30 -14.47 -9.59
C GLY A 39 3.84 -14.01 -8.22
N ILE A 40 2.59 -13.56 -8.07
CA ILE A 40 2.00 -13.24 -6.77
C ILE A 40 1.38 -14.52 -6.23
N THR A 41 2.11 -15.21 -5.34
CA THR A 41 1.76 -16.56 -4.85
C THR A 41 1.42 -16.60 -3.37
N ASP A 42 1.37 -15.43 -2.73
CA ASP A 42 1.07 -15.23 -1.33
C ASP A 42 -0.33 -15.73 -0.97
N ASN A 43 -0.44 -16.32 0.23
CA ASN A 43 -1.73 -16.69 0.79
C ASN A 43 -2.26 -15.53 1.63
N PHE A 44 -3.27 -14.81 1.12
CA PHE A 44 -3.89 -13.70 1.84
C PHE A 44 -4.84 -14.22 2.93
N VAL A 45 -4.47 -14.02 4.20
CA VAL A 45 -5.17 -14.58 5.37
C VAL A 45 -5.98 -13.56 6.17
N GLN A 46 -5.83 -12.27 5.86
CA GLN A 46 -6.51 -11.19 6.56
C GLN A 46 -7.01 -10.13 5.58
N ASP A 47 -8.23 -9.66 5.80
CA ASP A 47 -8.86 -8.53 5.10
C ASP A 47 -9.08 -7.39 6.08
N ASN A 48 -8.71 -6.18 5.65
CA ASN A 48 -8.84 -4.97 6.44
C ASN A 48 -9.52 -3.88 5.59
N GLN A 49 -10.22 -2.97 6.27
CA GLN A 49 -10.83 -1.81 5.65
C GLN A 49 -10.67 -0.60 6.56
N SER A 50 -10.41 0.56 5.97
CA SER A 50 -10.46 1.85 6.66
C SER A 50 -11.33 2.84 5.89
N ILE A 51 -11.95 3.75 6.63
CA ILE A 51 -12.70 4.88 6.06
C ILE A 51 -12.01 6.14 6.56
N SER A 52 -11.63 7.01 5.64
CA SER A 52 -10.80 8.17 5.93
C SER A 52 -11.47 9.45 5.43
N LYS A 53 -11.38 10.51 6.25
CA LYS A 53 -11.71 11.86 5.80
C LYS A 53 -10.65 12.34 4.80
N ILE A 54 -10.98 13.35 4.00
CA ILE A 54 -9.99 13.99 3.15
C ILE A 54 -8.79 14.49 3.99
N GLY A 55 -7.58 14.30 3.47
CA GLY A 55 -6.33 14.70 4.11
C GLY A 55 -5.84 13.79 5.22
N VAL A 56 -6.57 12.74 5.59
CA VAL A 56 -6.05 11.73 6.52
C VAL A 56 -4.92 10.95 5.85
N LEU A 57 -3.75 10.98 6.47
CA LEU A 57 -2.58 10.21 6.09
C LEU A 57 -2.36 9.09 7.11
N ARG A 58 -2.09 7.88 6.62
CA ARG A 58 -1.74 6.72 7.43
C ARG A 58 -0.44 6.14 6.92
N GLY A 59 0.52 5.93 7.81
CA GLY A 59 1.80 5.33 7.43
C GLY A 59 3.02 6.20 7.78
N LEU A 60 4.21 5.73 7.40
CA LEU A 60 4.46 4.51 6.63
C LEU A 60 4.64 3.30 7.54
N HIS A 61 4.01 2.16 7.23
CA HIS A 61 3.96 0.99 8.12
C HIS A 61 4.47 -0.29 7.46
N PHE A 62 5.11 -1.13 8.28
CA PHE A 62 5.49 -2.49 7.93
C PHE A 62 5.40 -3.40 9.17
N GLN A 63 5.45 -4.72 8.97
CA GLN A 63 5.62 -5.68 10.06
C GLN A 63 6.93 -6.44 9.85
N LYS A 64 7.69 -6.65 10.92
CA LYS A 64 9.00 -7.31 10.88
C LYS A 64 8.83 -8.84 10.78
N PRO A 65 9.78 -9.57 10.15
CA PRO A 65 9.82 -11.03 10.24
C PRO A 65 9.75 -11.50 11.70
N PRO A 66 9.06 -12.62 12.00
CA PRO A 66 8.40 -13.56 11.07
C PRO A 66 6.97 -13.16 10.67
N TYR A 67 6.51 -11.96 11.00
CA TYR A 67 5.14 -11.48 10.75
C TYR A 67 5.07 -10.47 9.60
N ALA A 68 6.09 -10.46 8.73
CA ALA A 68 6.09 -9.64 7.53
C ALA A 68 4.84 -9.93 6.67
N GLN A 69 4.39 -8.89 5.97
CA GLN A 69 3.18 -8.93 5.19
C GLN A 69 3.43 -8.38 3.79
N ALA A 70 3.13 -9.20 2.78
CA ALA A 70 2.73 -8.71 1.49
C ALA A 70 1.29 -8.19 1.59
N LYS A 71 0.97 -7.16 0.78
CA LYS A 71 -0.33 -6.52 0.77
C LYS A 71 -0.89 -6.45 -0.66
N LEU A 72 -2.21 -6.60 -0.78
CA LEU A 72 -2.97 -6.12 -1.94
C LEU A 72 -3.84 -4.98 -1.47
N VAL A 73 -3.60 -3.77 -1.97
CA VAL A 73 -4.29 -2.55 -1.55
C VAL A 73 -5.13 -1.97 -2.68
N SER A 74 -6.30 -1.43 -2.37
CA SER A 74 -7.20 -0.82 -3.36
C SER A 74 -8.20 0.14 -2.72
N VAL A 75 -8.88 0.94 -3.55
CA VAL A 75 -9.93 1.87 -3.11
C VAL A 75 -11.28 1.45 -3.68
N PHE A 76 -12.25 1.25 -2.79
CA PHE A 76 -13.64 0.94 -3.16
C PHE A 76 -14.50 2.18 -3.36
N TYR A 77 -14.17 3.27 -2.68
CA TYR A 77 -14.86 4.55 -2.84
C TYR A 77 -13.87 5.68 -2.61
N GLY A 78 -13.89 6.68 -3.49
CA GLY A 78 -13.00 7.83 -3.44
C GLY A 78 -11.64 7.55 -4.09
N ARG A 79 -10.60 8.21 -3.59
CA ARG A 79 -9.23 8.05 -4.08
C ARG A 79 -8.18 8.33 -3.02
N VAL A 80 -7.03 7.69 -3.16
CA VAL A 80 -5.84 7.94 -2.35
C VAL A 80 -4.61 8.17 -3.24
N LEU A 81 -3.64 8.91 -2.71
CA LEU A 81 -2.25 8.77 -3.15
C LEU A 81 -1.59 7.74 -2.24
N ASP A 82 -1.34 6.55 -2.78
CA ASP A 82 -0.67 5.44 -2.10
C ASP A 82 0.85 5.54 -2.29
N VAL A 83 1.61 5.24 -1.24
CA VAL A 83 3.07 5.36 -1.21
C VAL A 83 3.68 4.12 -0.60
N ILE A 84 4.71 3.60 -1.26
CA ILE A 84 5.55 2.53 -0.74
C ILE A 84 7.02 2.92 -0.77
N VAL A 85 7.78 2.45 0.20
CA VAL A 85 9.22 2.68 0.33
C VAL A 85 9.91 1.33 0.48
N ASP A 86 10.91 1.10 -0.36
CA ASP A 86 11.73 -0.11 -0.30
C ASP A 86 12.67 -0.05 0.91
N ILE A 87 12.50 -0.98 1.84
CA ILE A 87 13.33 -1.07 3.06
C ILE A 87 14.19 -2.33 3.07
N ARG A 88 14.39 -3.01 1.93
CA ARG A 88 15.25 -4.21 1.84
C ARG A 88 16.71 -3.79 1.68
N GLN A 89 17.58 -4.09 2.64
CA GLN A 89 18.94 -3.55 2.68
C GLN A 89 19.79 -3.92 1.45
N ASP A 90 19.61 -5.13 0.93
CA ASP A 90 20.35 -5.62 -0.24
C ASP A 90 19.70 -5.20 -1.58
N SER A 91 18.58 -4.47 -1.54
CA SER A 91 17.87 -4.03 -2.75
C SER A 91 18.63 -2.90 -3.46
N PRO A 92 18.79 -2.96 -4.79
CA PRO A 92 19.33 -1.84 -5.56
C PRO A 92 18.45 -0.58 -5.49
N THR A 93 17.20 -0.72 -5.05
CA THR A 93 16.25 0.38 -4.86
C THR A 93 16.01 0.72 -3.38
N TYR A 94 16.86 0.28 -2.45
CA TYR A 94 16.74 0.63 -1.03
C TYR A 94 16.60 2.15 -0.81
N GLY A 95 15.60 2.55 -0.03
CA GLY A 95 15.28 3.95 0.25
C GLY A 95 14.60 4.70 -0.90
N GLN A 96 14.37 4.06 -2.05
CA GLN A 96 13.53 4.62 -3.10
C GLN A 96 12.05 4.38 -2.78
N HIS A 97 11.20 5.27 -3.29
CA HIS A 97 9.76 5.17 -3.11
C HIS A 97 9.02 5.17 -4.45
N LEU A 98 7.78 4.71 -4.42
CA LEU A 98 6.83 4.78 -5.52
C LEU A 98 5.56 5.43 -4.98
N THR A 99 5.01 6.37 -5.75
CA THR A 99 3.67 6.90 -5.54
C THR A 99 2.71 6.33 -6.59
N CYS A 100 1.50 5.97 -6.19
CA CYS A 100 0.48 5.39 -7.05
C CYS A 100 -0.90 5.93 -6.64
N GLU A 101 -1.63 6.54 -7.57
CA GLU A 101 -3.00 6.95 -7.29
C GLU A 101 -3.94 5.75 -7.45
N LEU A 102 -4.59 5.35 -6.34
CA LEU A 102 -5.61 4.30 -6.34
C LEU A 102 -6.98 4.95 -6.24
N THR A 103 -7.89 4.60 -7.17
CA THR A 103 -9.21 5.22 -7.24
C THR A 103 -10.31 4.21 -7.44
N SER A 104 -11.52 4.54 -6.96
CA SER A 104 -12.71 3.74 -7.23
C SER A 104 -13.15 3.77 -8.70
N GLU A 105 -12.64 4.71 -9.50
CA GLU A 105 -12.90 4.79 -10.96
C GLU A 105 -11.99 3.83 -11.74
N LYS A 106 -10.69 3.82 -11.43
CA LYS A 106 -9.70 2.95 -12.08
C LYS A 106 -9.82 1.51 -11.61
N HIS A 107 -10.36 1.29 -10.40
CA HIS A 107 -10.40 0.01 -9.71
C HIS A 107 -9.01 -0.65 -9.59
N ASN A 108 -7.94 0.14 -9.68
CA ASN A 108 -6.58 -0.38 -9.67
C ASN A 108 -6.21 -0.88 -8.27
N ILE A 109 -5.39 -1.91 -8.25
CA ILE A 109 -4.91 -2.58 -7.05
C ILE A 109 -3.40 -2.52 -7.08
N LEU A 110 -2.76 -2.22 -5.95
CA LEU A 110 -1.31 -2.32 -5.83
C LEU A 110 -0.96 -3.55 -5.01
N TYR A 111 -0.14 -4.44 -5.60
CA TYR A 111 0.55 -5.49 -4.89
C TYR A 111 1.88 -4.98 -4.37
N ILE A 112 2.08 -5.14 -3.07
CA ILE A 112 3.25 -4.69 -2.33
C ILE A 112 3.83 -5.93 -1.65
N PRO A 113 5.01 -6.43 -2.04
CA PRO A 113 5.61 -7.59 -1.39
C PRO A 113 6.12 -7.24 0.01
N GLU A 114 6.55 -8.26 0.76
CA GLU A 114 7.26 -8.06 2.02
C GLU A 114 8.53 -7.21 1.84
N GLY A 115 8.95 -6.50 2.90
CA GLY A 115 10.11 -5.61 2.86
C GLY A 115 9.85 -4.21 2.32
N PHE A 116 8.58 -3.78 2.30
CA PHE A 116 8.20 -2.41 1.98
C PHE A 116 7.45 -1.75 3.15
N ALA A 117 7.78 -0.49 3.42
CA ALA A 117 6.94 0.38 4.25
C ALA A 117 5.84 0.99 3.38
N HIS A 118 4.59 0.99 3.85
CA HIS A 118 3.42 1.39 3.06
C HIS A 118 2.57 2.41 3.80
N GLY A 119 2.06 3.40 3.09
CA GLY A 119 1.06 4.34 3.59
C GLY A 119 0.28 4.99 2.46
N PHE A 120 -0.69 5.81 2.81
CA PHE A 120 -1.49 6.56 1.85
C PHE A 120 -2.05 7.84 2.47
N VAL A 121 -2.45 8.78 1.62
CA VAL A 121 -3.29 9.92 1.99
C VAL A 121 -4.60 9.90 1.21
N ALA A 122 -5.73 10.08 1.92
CA ALA A 122 -7.04 10.18 1.30
C ALA A 122 -7.23 11.56 0.65
N LEU A 123 -7.56 11.57 -0.65
CA LEU A 123 -7.75 12.82 -1.40
C LEU A 123 -9.24 13.17 -1.61
N GLU A 124 -10.13 12.33 -1.08
CA GLU A 124 -11.58 12.50 -1.11
C GLU A 124 -12.21 12.14 0.24
N GLU A 125 -13.33 12.80 0.54
CA GLU A 125 -14.06 12.59 1.79
C GLU A 125 -14.73 11.21 1.82
N GLY A 126 -14.57 10.50 2.94
CA GLY A 126 -15.18 9.18 3.11
C GLY A 126 -14.50 8.09 2.28
N THR A 127 -13.24 8.28 1.88
CA THR A 127 -12.49 7.30 1.07
C THR A 127 -12.43 5.94 1.79
N VAL A 128 -12.88 4.89 1.10
CA VAL A 128 -12.90 3.50 1.59
C VAL A 128 -11.71 2.75 1.00
N PHE A 129 -10.67 2.58 1.81
CA PHE A 129 -9.46 1.86 1.46
C PHE A 129 -9.52 0.42 1.99
N GLN A 130 -9.34 -0.56 1.11
CA GLN A 130 -9.36 -1.99 1.45
C GLN A 130 -7.99 -2.61 1.18
N TYR A 131 -7.58 -3.53 2.06
CA TYR A 131 -6.36 -4.28 1.83
C TYR A 131 -6.39 -5.70 2.38
N LYS A 132 -5.78 -6.61 1.63
CA LYS A 132 -5.45 -7.99 2.03
C LYS A 132 -4.03 -8.05 2.55
N CYS A 133 -3.77 -8.91 3.53
CA CYS A 133 -2.42 -9.20 4.03
C CYS A 133 -2.08 -10.70 3.95
N SER A 134 -0.84 -11.03 3.60
CA SER A 134 -0.34 -12.42 3.55
C SER A 134 -0.11 -13.07 4.92
N ASN A 135 -0.15 -12.28 5.99
CA ASN A 135 0.05 -12.74 7.36
C ASN A 135 -0.87 -12.00 8.34
N TYR A 136 -0.98 -12.46 9.57
CA TYR A 136 -1.80 -11.83 10.62
C TYR A 136 -1.16 -10.57 11.18
N TYR A 137 -1.99 -9.69 11.72
CA TYR A 137 -1.53 -8.56 12.52
C TYR A 137 -0.82 -9.01 13.80
N ASN A 138 0.37 -8.47 14.06
CA ASN A 138 1.15 -8.68 15.27
C ASN A 138 1.73 -7.34 15.77
N LYS A 139 1.15 -6.82 16.85
CA LYS A 139 1.52 -5.52 17.43
C LYS A 139 3.02 -5.40 17.77
N GLU A 140 3.65 -6.47 18.25
CA GLU A 140 5.06 -6.46 18.67
C GLU A 140 6.03 -6.37 17.48
N SER A 141 5.58 -6.82 16.31
CA SER A 141 6.35 -6.77 15.07
C SER A 141 6.14 -5.48 14.27
N GLU A 142 5.27 -4.57 14.72
CA GLU A 142 5.06 -3.30 14.03
C GLU A 142 6.37 -2.50 13.90
N GLY A 143 6.64 -2.05 12.68
CA GLY A 143 7.61 -1.02 12.38
C GLY A 143 6.94 0.10 11.58
N GLY A 144 7.64 1.22 11.47
CA GLY A 144 7.19 2.30 10.62
C GLY A 144 8.31 3.26 10.27
N LEU A 145 8.03 4.10 9.28
CA LEU A 145 8.86 5.22 8.87
C LEU A 145 8.07 6.51 8.99
N LEU A 146 8.77 7.56 9.37
CA LEU A 146 8.24 8.91 9.39
C LEU A 146 7.74 9.28 7.98
N TRP A 147 6.46 9.63 7.88
CA TRP A 147 5.80 9.89 6.61
C TRP A 147 6.41 11.08 5.84
N ASN A 148 6.96 12.06 6.57
CA ASN A 148 7.63 13.25 6.05
C ASN A 148 9.15 13.20 6.25
N ASP A 149 9.77 12.01 6.26
CA ASP A 149 11.22 11.89 6.24
C ASP A 149 11.82 12.68 5.06
N PRO A 150 12.63 13.73 5.33
CA PRO A 150 13.20 14.56 4.27
C PRO A 150 14.12 13.79 3.32
N ALA A 151 14.71 12.67 3.76
CA ALA A 151 15.58 11.85 2.93
C ALA A 151 14.81 11.08 1.85
N LEU A 152 13.52 10.77 2.09
CA LEU A 152 12.67 10.07 1.14
C LEU A 152 12.09 11.01 0.09
N GLY A 153 11.90 12.31 0.42
CA GLY A 153 11.42 13.32 -0.53
C GLY A 153 10.03 13.02 -1.11
N ILE A 154 9.14 12.42 -0.31
CA ILE A 154 7.80 12.03 -0.77
C ILE A 154 6.92 13.27 -0.93
N GLU A 155 6.37 13.45 -2.12
CA GLU A 155 5.38 14.49 -2.43
C GLU A 155 3.96 13.95 -2.22
N TRP A 156 3.33 14.31 -1.10
CA TRP A 156 2.01 13.78 -0.69
C TRP A 156 0.80 14.49 -1.34
N ASP A 157 1.04 15.52 -2.16
CA ASP A 157 0.01 16.32 -2.85
C ASP A 157 -1.11 16.86 -1.94
N ILE A 158 -0.77 17.17 -0.69
CA ILE A 158 -1.67 17.81 0.27
C ILE A 158 -0.91 18.73 1.23
N GLU A 159 -1.55 19.82 1.60
CA GLU A 159 -1.06 20.73 2.65
C GLU A 159 -1.61 20.29 4.01
N ASN A 160 -0.73 20.12 5.00
CA ASN A 160 -1.07 19.80 6.40
C ASN A 160 -1.96 18.54 6.56
N PRO A 161 -1.45 17.33 6.22
CA PRO A 161 -2.22 16.11 6.39
C PRO A 161 -2.62 15.87 7.84
N LEU A 162 -3.75 15.19 8.03
CA LEU A 162 -4.22 14.73 9.34
C LEU A 162 -3.56 13.38 9.64
N VAL A 163 -2.53 13.42 10.50
CA VAL A 163 -1.71 12.26 10.86
C VAL A 163 -2.04 11.80 12.28
N SER A 164 -1.86 10.52 12.57
CA SER A 164 -2.04 10.00 13.93
C SER A 164 -0.85 10.35 14.83
N GLU A 165 -1.07 10.47 16.14
CA GLU A 165 0.03 10.71 17.10
C GLU A 165 1.15 9.67 16.99
N LYS A 166 0.81 8.42 16.66
CA LYS A 166 1.78 7.35 16.42
C LYS A 166 2.65 7.64 15.20
N ASP A 167 2.04 8.09 14.11
CA ASP A 167 2.72 8.28 12.82
C ASP A 167 3.57 9.56 12.79
N GLU A 168 3.24 10.55 13.63
CA GLU A 168 4.02 11.79 13.83
C GLU A 168 5.40 11.55 14.48
N ILE A 169 5.56 10.45 15.21
CA ILE A 169 6.76 10.16 16.00
C ILE A 169 7.52 8.92 15.52
N LEU A 170 7.20 8.41 14.33
CA LEU A 170 7.94 7.30 13.74
C LEU A 170 9.38 7.71 13.40
N PRO A 171 10.33 6.76 13.40
CA PRO A 171 11.72 7.04 13.04
C PRO A 171 11.89 7.33 11.55
N THR A 172 12.93 8.09 11.19
CA THR A 172 13.37 8.23 9.79
C THR A 172 14.01 6.94 9.27
N LEU A 173 14.19 6.82 7.96
CA LEU A 173 14.86 5.68 7.32
C LEU A 173 16.28 5.47 7.89
N ALA A 174 17.00 6.56 8.15
CA ALA A 174 18.34 6.50 8.73
C ALA A 174 18.37 6.05 10.20
N GLN A 175 17.23 6.08 10.90
CA GLN A 175 17.11 5.73 12.31
C GLN A 175 16.66 4.29 12.53
N ILE A 176 16.18 3.60 11.48
CA ILE A 176 15.79 2.20 11.58
C ILE A 176 16.94 1.28 11.17
N GLU A 177 17.03 0.15 11.85
CA GLU A 177 17.73 -1.03 11.35
C GLU A 177 16.68 -1.92 10.70
N SER A 178 16.62 -1.89 9.36
CA SER A 178 15.61 -2.67 8.64
C SER A 178 15.88 -4.17 8.79
N PRO A 179 14.89 -5.01 9.13
CA PRO A 179 15.10 -6.45 9.25
C PRO A 179 14.98 -7.19 7.90
N PHE A 180 14.98 -6.46 6.77
CA PHE A 180 14.74 -6.94 5.41
C PHE A 180 15.94 -6.74 4.50
#